data_AF-A0A1J3DSG1-F1
#
_entry.id   AF-A0A1J3DSG1-F1
#
_cell.length_a   1.000
_cell.length_b   1.000
_cell.length_c   1.000
_cell.angle_alpha   90.00
_cell.angle_beta   90.00
_cell.angle_gamma   90.00
#
_symmetry.space_group_name_H-M   'P 1'
#
loop_
_entity.id
_entity.type
_entity.pdbx_description
1 polymer ?
#
loop_
_entity_poly.entity_id
_entity_poly.type
_entity_poly.pdbx_seq_one_letter_code
_entity_poly.pdbx_strand_id
1 'polypeptide(L)'
;APKGVWATISRELYNIRPEFVDSMYFCAAMRKRGYVHNLPIKNRFQIRPLPPQKIQDVLPMTRKWWPSWDERTKLNCLLTCTGSAPLT
;
A
#
# COMPACT_ATOMS: atom_id res chain seq x y z
N ALA A 1 6.70 6.77 10.64
CA ALA A 1 8.09 7.24 10.82
C ALA A 1 8.20 7.88 12.20
N PRO A 2 9.34 7.76 12.88
CA PRO A 2 9.59 8.49 14.13
C PRO A 2 9.33 9.99 13.95
N LYS A 3 8.93 10.66 15.04
CA LYS A 3 8.70 12.11 15.02
C LYS A 3 9.95 12.83 14.50
N GLY A 4 9.77 13.79 13.60
CA GLY A 4 10.88 14.59 13.04
C GLY A 4 11.57 14.02 11.80
N VAL A 5 11.47 12.72 11.50
CA VAL A 5 12.16 12.13 10.32
C VAL A 5 11.72 12.79 9.01
N TRP A 6 10.42 13.03 8.82
CA TRP A 6 9.92 13.73 7.64
C TRP A 6 10.32 15.20 7.59
N ALA A 7 10.51 15.85 8.74
CA ALA A 7 11.01 17.22 8.79
C ALA A 7 12.46 17.28 8.31
N THR A 8 13.30 16.34 8.75
CA THR A 8 14.68 16.19 8.25
C THR A 8 14.67 15.91 6.76
N ILE A 9 13.95 14.88 6.29
CA ILE A 9 13.88 14.55 4.86
C ILE A 9 13.44 15.76 4.02
N SER A 10 12.39 16.46 4.44
CA SER A 10 11.91 17.67 3.77
C SER A 10 13.00 18.75 3.74
N ARG A 11 13.66 19.02 4.87
CA ARG A 11 14.72 20.03 4.95
C ARG A 11 15.90 19.72 4.03
N GLU A 12 16.37 18.48 4.02
CA GLU A 12 17.47 18.04 3.15
C GLU A 12 17.06 18.00 1.67
N LEU A 13 15.76 17.84 1.37
CA LEU A 13 15.20 17.81 0.01
C LEU A 13 14.46 19.11 -0.32
N TYR A 14 15.15 20.25 -0.15
CA TYR A 14 14.71 21.58 -0.60
C TYR A 14 13.39 22.08 0.01
N ASN A 15 13.09 21.67 1.24
CA ASN A 15 11.82 21.95 1.91
C ASN A 15 10.58 21.47 1.13
N ILE A 16 10.75 20.48 0.23
CA ILE A 16 9.64 19.88 -0.51
C ILE A 16 8.85 19.00 0.46
N ARG A 17 7.55 19.30 0.57
CA ARG A 17 6.62 18.54 1.41
C ARG A 17 6.39 17.15 0.81
N PRO A 18 6.45 16.07 1.62
CA PRO A 18 6.14 14.73 1.15
C PRO A 18 4.66 14.60 0.75
N GLU A 19 4.41 13.94 -0.38
CA GLU A 19 3.09 13.47 -0.80
C GLU A 19 2.80 12.13 -0.11
N PHE A 20 1.85 12.13 0.83
CA PHE A 20 1.43 10.92 1.54
C PHE A 20 0.28 10.22 0.81
N VAL A 21 0.46 8.92 0.54
CA VAL A 21 -0.55 8.12 -0.14
C VAL A 21 -0.52 6.67 0.37
N ASP A 22 -1.68 6.02 0.34
CA ASP A 22 -1.82 4.59 0.64
C ASP A 22 -2.02 3.82 -0.67
N SER A 23 -1.21 2.78 -0.90
CA SER A 23 -1.36 1.91 -2.08
C SER A 23 -2.70 1.18 -2.16
N MET A 24 -3.53 1.19 -1.10
CA MET A 24 -4.88 0.62 -1.13
C MET A 24 -5.78 1.20 -2.24
N TYR A 25 -5.53 2.43 -2.70
CA TYR A 25 -6.28 3.04 -3.82
C TYR A 25 -5.85 2.53 -5.19
N PHE A 26 -4.74 1.78 -5.24
CA PHE A 26 -4.12 1.29 -6.47
C PHE A 26 -4.00 -0.23 -6.51
N CYS A 27 -4.24 -0.96 -5.42
CA CYS A 27 -4.19 -2.42 -5.42
C CYS A 27 -4.96 -3.04 -4.24
N ALA A 28 -4.97 -4.37 -4.15
CA ALA A 28 -5.61 -5.12 -3.07
C ALA A 28 -4.85 -5.12 -1.73
N ALA A 29 -3.73 -4.40 -1.59
CA ALA A 29 -2.92 -4.36 -0.37
C ALA A 29 -2.65 -2.92 0.09
N MET A 30 -2.72 -2.68 1.40
CA MET A 30 -2.43 -1.38 2.01
C MET A 30 -0.92 -1.14 2.08
N ARG A 31 -0.44 0.07 1.78
CA ARG A 31 0.97 0.45 1.95
C ARG A 31 1.10 1.96 2.03
N LYS A 32 1.04 2.50 3.25
CA LYS A 32 1.20 3.94 3.52
C LYS A 32 2.64 4.39 3.31
N ARG A 33 2.87 5.34 2.41
CA ARG A 33 4.20 5.90 2.10
C ARG A 33 4.13 7.41 1.90
N GLY A 34 5.26 8.07 2.12
CA GLY A 34 5.47 9.47 1.75
C GLY A 34 6.49 9.53 0.61
N TYR A 35 6.21 10.34 -0.40
CA TYR A 35 7.05 10.52 -1.58
C TYR A 35 7.45 11.98 -1.69
N VAL A 36 8.76 12.26 -1.70
CA VAL A 36 9.27 13.62 -1.93
C VAL A 36 9.76 13.69 -3.36
N HIS A 37 9.25 14.66 -4.13
CA HIS A 37 9.61 14.84 -5.54
C HIS A 37 9.33 16.27 -6.01
N ASN A 38 9.98 16.68 -7.10
CA ASN A 38 9.69 17.92 -7.84
C ASN A 38 8.88 17.67 -9.12
N LEU A 39 8.31 16.47 -9.29
CA LEU A 39 7.52 16.09 -10.45
C LEU A 39 6.19 16.88 -10.53
N PRO A 40 5.71 17.22 -11.74
CA PRO A 40 4.43 17.88 -11.91
C PRO A 40 3.26 16.98 -11.46
N ILE A 41 2.27 17.59 -10.82
CA ILE A 41 1.08 16.90 -10.31
C ILE A 41 -0.12 16.97 -11.27
N LYS A 42 -0.09 17.91 -12.23
CA LYS A 42 -1.13 18.07 -13.24
C LYS A 42 -0.97 17.00 -14.33
N ASN A 43 -2.08 16.56 -14.92
CA ASN A 43 -2.12 15.58 -16.01
C ASN A 43 -1.55 14.19 -15.65
N ARG A 44 -1.56 13.82 -14.37
CA ARG A 44 -1.33 12.44 -13.95
C ARG A 44 -2.47 11.55 -14.44
N PHE A 45 -2.15 10.33 -14.86
CA PHE A 45 -3.13 9.32 -15.26
C PHE A 45 -2.83 7.98 -14.58
N GLN A 46 -3.85 7.13 -14.45
CA GLN A 46 -3.69 5.79 -13.92
C GLN A 46 -3.25 4.81 -15.00
N ILE A 47 -2.38 3.87 -14.64
CA ILE A 47 -1.97 2.77 -15.52
C ILE A 47 -3.18 1.89 -15.82
N ARG A 48 -3.32 1.48 -17.09
CA ARG A 48 -4.41 0.63 -17.59
C ARG A 48 -3.88 -0.76 -17.95
N PRO A 49 -4.66 -1.84 -17.74
CA PRO A 49 -5.98 -1.85 -17.08
C PRO A 49 -5.85 -1.51 -15.58
N LEU A 50 -6.96 -1.08 -14.97
CA LEU A 50 -6.94 -0.80 -13.54
C LEU A 50 -6.70 -2.12 -12.78
N PRO A 51 -5.69 -2.18 -11.90
CA PRO A 51 -5.40 -3.37 -11.13
C PRO A 51 -6.57 -3.73 -10.21
N PRO A 52 -6.81 -5.02 -9.96
CA PRO A 52 -7.87 -5.42 -9.06
C PRO A 52 -7.61 -4.93 -7.64
N GLN A 53 -8.69 -4.51 -6.99
CA GLN A 53 -8.61 -3.80 -5.72
C GLN A 53 -9.10 -4.64 -4.55
N LYS A 54 -9.65 -5.84 -4.74
CA LYS A 54 -10.04 -6.69 -3.60
C LYS A 54 -9.23 -7.97 -3.57
N ILE A 55 -9.05 -8.53 -2.37
CA ILE A 55 -8.42 -9.86 -2.17
C ILE A 55 -9.07 -10.88 -3.11
N GLN A 56 -10.40 -10.90 -3.17
CA GLN A 56 -11.18 -11.87 -3.93
C GLN A 56 -11.09 -11.69 -5.46
N ASP A 57 -10.62 -10.53 -5.92
CA ASP A 57 -10.40 -10.28 -7.35
C ASP A 57 -8.97 -10.68 -7.75
N VAL A 58 -7.99 -10.52 -6.85
CA VAL A 58 -6.58 -10.91 -7.08
C VAL A 58 -6.36 -12.39 -6.82
N LEU A 59 -7.07 -12.96 -5.84
CA LEU A 59 -6.94 -14.36 -5.38
C LEU A 59 -8.30 -15.06 -5.46
N PRO A 60 -8.88 -15.27 -6.65
CA PRO A 60 -10.25 -15.79 -6.80
C PRO A 60 -10.45 -17.17 -6.14
N MET A 61 -9.39 -17.97 -6.03
CA MET A 61 -9.43 -19.30 -5.40
C MET A 61 -9.69 -19.24 -3.88
N THR A 62 -9.41 -18.12 -3.21
CA THR A 62 -9.63 -18.01 -1.76
C THR A 62 -11.10 -17.82 -1.41
N ARG A 63 -11.94 -17.39 -2.35
CA ARG A 63 -13.37 -17.12 -2.14
C ARG A 63 -14.12 -18.32 -1.56
N LYS A 64 -13.84 -19.52 -2.08
CA LYS A 64 -14.48 -20.77 -1.62
C LYS A 64 -14.18 -21.07 -0.15
N TRP A 65 -13.02 -20.64 0.34
CA TRP A 65 -12.50 -20.97 1.67
C TRP A 65 -12.53 -19.77 2.61
N TRP A 66 -13.10 -18.64 2.17
CA TRP A 66 -13.14 -17.43 2.96
C TRP A 66 -14.24 -17.55 4.00
N PRO A 67 -13.92 -17.49 5.31
CA PRO A 67 -14.95 -17.60 6.33
C PRO A 67 -15.86 -16.37 6.32
N SER A 68 -17.15 -16.56 6.59
CA SER A 68 -18.15 -15.48 6.55
C SER A 68 -17.93 -14.39 7.59
N TRP A 69 -17.20 -14.68 8.65
CA TRP A 69 -16.86 -13.73 9.72
C TRP A 69 -15.62 -12.88 9.40
N ASP A 70 -14.85 -13.22 8.36
CA ASP A 70 -13.68 -12.45 7.96
C ASP A 70 -14.06 -11.37 6.94
N GLU A 71 -14.23 -10.15 7.43
CA GLU A 71 -14.66 -9.00 6.62
C GLU A 71 -13.52 -8.36 5.81
N ARG A 72 -12.29 -8.90 5.84
CA ARG A 72 -11.15 -8.28 5.16
C ARG A 72 -11.34 -8.36 3.64
N THR A 73 -11.34 -7.20 3.00
CA THR A 73 -11.36 -7.07 1.53
C THR A 73 -10.02 -6.64 0.94
N LYS A 74 -9.09 -6.19 1.78
CA LYS A 74 -7.73 -5.75 1.46
C LYS A 74 -6.73 -6.43 2.39
N LEU A 75 -5.53 -6.71 1.87
CA LEU A 75 -4.39 -7.13 2.69
C LEU A 75 -3.78 -5.94 3.40
N ASN A 76 -3.07 -6.21 4.51
CA ASN A 76 -2.19 -5.25 5.16
C ASN A 76 -0.93 -5.00 4.32
N CYS A 77 0.01 -4.19 4.85
CA CYS A 77 1.32 -4.00 4.23
C CYS A 77 2.03 -5.34 4.04
N LEU A 78 2.43 -5.61 2.79
CA LEU A 78 3.26 -6.75 2.46
C LEU A 78 4.57 -6.64 3.24
N LEU A 79 4.91 -7.71 3.94
CA LEU A 79 6.10 -7.82 4.78
C LEU A 79 7.19 -8.62 4.05
N THR A 80 8.39 -8.63 4.62
CA THR A 80 9.55 -9.37 4.09
C THR A 80 9.62 -10.82 4.57
N CYS A 81 8.72 -11.21 5.47
CA CYS A 81 8.64 -12.57 6.03
C CYS A 81 7.19 -13.08 6.00
N THR A 82 7.05 -14.40 6.09
CA THR A 82 5.77 -15.12 6.12
C THR A 82 5.63 -15.88 7.43
N GLY A 83 4.41 -16.26 7.79
CA GLY A 83 4.18 -17.14 8.95
C GLY A 83 4.84 -18.49 8.75
N SER A 84 5.48 -19.02 9.80
CA SER A 84 6.04 -20.37 9.82
C SER A 84 4.99 -21.41 10.21
N ALA A 85 5.21 -22.66 9.83
CA ALA A 85 4.44 -23.77 10.39
C ALA A 85 4.78 -23.93 11.89
N PRO A 86 3.83 -24.44 12.72
CA PRO A 86 4.14 -24.84 14.09
C PRO A 86 5.21 -25.94 14.08
N LEU A 87 6.19 -25.83 14.99
CA LEU A 87 7.10 -26.94 15.28
C LEU A 87 6.34 -27.93 16.18
N THR A 88 6.10 -29.13 15.67
CA THR A 88 5.52 -30.26 16.41
C THR A 88 6.59 -30.99 17.19
#